data_AF-A0A199XV55-F1
#
_entry.id   AF-A0A199XV55-F1
#
_cell.length_a   1.000
_cell.length_b   1.000
_cell.length_c   1.000
_cell.angle_alpha   90.00
_cell.angle_beta   90.00
_cell.angle_gamma   90.00
#
_symmetry.space_group_name_H-M   'P 1'
#
loop_
_entity.id
_entity.type
_entity.pdbx_description
1 polymer ?
#
loop_
_entity_poly.entity_id
_entity_poly.type
_entity_poly.pdbx_seq_one_letter_code
_entity_poly.pdbx_strand_id
1 'polypeptide(L)'
;MYVQIFSAMDTKLTLKLDQEIIEKAKHYASEKKISLSRIVENYLNSLTSDKENNHIQISPFVKSLSSGIEIPADYDYKKDRADYLEQKHK
;
A
#
# COMPACT_ATOMS: atom_id res chain seq x y z
N MET A 1 20.49 26.84 11.70
CA MET A 1 19.27 26.00 11.61
C MET A 1 19.74 24.57 11.47
N TYR A 2 19.68 23.78 12.55
CA TYR A 2 20.14 22.38 12.52
C TYR A 2 19.02 21.49 11.95
N VAL A 3 19.34 20.72 10.91
CA VAL A 3 18.45 19.68 10.38
C VAL A 3 18.75 18.41 11.17
N GLN A 4 17.82 17.99 12.02
CA GLN A 4 17.93 16.76 12.78
C GLN A 4 17.55 15.59 11.86
N ILE A 5 18.57 14.91 11.31
CA ILE A 5 18.37 13.66 10.59
C ILE A 5 18.23 12.56 11.64
N PHE A 6 16.99 12.19 11.98
CA PHE A 6 16.71 10.99 12.76
C PHE A 6 16.97 9.77 11.85
N SER A 7 18.16 9.16 11.96
CA SER A 7 18.36 7.80 11.48
C SER A 7 17.65 6.88 12.46
N ALA A 8 16.48 6.35 12.09
CA ALA A 8 15.85 5.26 12.84
C ALA A 8 16.89 4.12 12.96
N MET A 9 17.14 3.65 14.18
CA MET A 9 18.12 2.59 14.39
C MET A 9 17.54 1.26 13.89
N ASP A 10 18.15 0.68 12.85
CA ASP A 10 17.81 -0.67 12.41
C ASP A 10 18.17 -1.67 13.51
N THR A 11 17.19 -2.46 13.94
CA THR A 11 17.39 -3.52 14.94
C THR A 11 17.07 -4.88 14.33
N LYS A 12 17.83 -5.92 14.73
CA LYS A 12 17.66 -7.26 14.19
C LYS A 12 16.61 -8.02 15.00
N LEU A 13 15.52 -8.42 14.36
CA LEU A 13 14.52 -9.33 14.90
C LEU A 13 14.83 -10.78 14.45
N THR A 14 14.91 -11.71 15.39
CA THR A 14 15.08 -13.15 15.10
C THR A 14 13.83 -13.91 15.55
N LEU A 15 13.20 -14.63 14.63
CA LEU A 15 11.96 -15.36 14.86
C LEU A 15 12.20 -16.86 14.72
N LYS A 16 11.59 -17.66 15.61
CA LYS A 16 11.54 -19.12 15.46
C LYS A 16 10.29 -19.49 14.68
N LEU A 17 10.47 -20.17 13.56
CA LEU A 17 9.42 -20.55 12.61
C LEU A 17 9.69 -21.97 12.13
N ASP A 18 8.67 -22.64 11.62
CA ASP A 18 8.83 -23.93 10.98
C ASP A 18 9.68 -23.83 9.71
N GLN A 19 10.58 -24.80 9.51
CA GLN A 19 11.50 -24.82 8.38
C GLN A 19 10.78 -24.77 7.04
N GLU A 20 9.66 -25.49 6.88
CA GLU A 20 8.86 -25.48 5.66
C GLU A 20 8.28 -24.09 5.35
N ILE A 21 7.92 -23.32 6.39
CA ILE A 21 7.41 -21.96 6.22
C ILE A 21 8.54 -21.02 5.80
N ILE A 22 9.73 -21.17 6.37
CA ILE A 22 10.92 -20.38 5.99
C ILE A 22 11.23 -20.56 4.51
N GLU A 23 11.22 -21.79 4.01
CA GLU A 23 11.53 -22.07 2.60
C GLU A 23 10.47 -21.51 1.64
N LYS A 24 9.18 -21.68 1.96
CA LYS A 24 8.09 -21.07 1.18
C LYS A 24 8.19 -19.55 1.14
N ALA A 25 8.53 -18.93 2.28
CA ALA A 25 8.66 -17.49 2.37
C ALA A 25 9.87 -16.95 1.58
N LYS A 26 11.01 -17.67 1.60
CA LYS A 26 12.17 -17.35 0.77
C LYS A 26 11.86 -17.44 -0.73
N HIS A 27 11.17 -18.50 -1.15
CA HIS A 27 10.75 -18.67 -2.54
C HIS A 27 9.87 -17.49 -3.00
N TYR A 28 8.83 -17.18 -2.22
CA TYR A 28 7.94 -16.06 -2.50
C TYR A 28 8.69 -14.72 -2.59
N ALA A 29 9.61 -14.46 -1.65
CA ALA A 29 10.42 -13.25 -1.64
C ALA A 29 11.30 -13.14 -2.90
N SER A 30 11.91 -14.25 -3.31
CA SER A 30 12.72 -14.34 -4.54
C SER A 30 11.91 -14.09 -5.80
N GLU A 31 10.75 -14.75 -5.94
CA GLU A 31 9.85 -14.56 -7.09
C GLU A 31 9.37 -13.11 -7.22
N LYS A 32 9.09 -12.46 -6.08
CA LYS A 32 8.66 -11.06 -6.03
C LYS A 32 9.81 -10.06 -6.05
N LYS A 33 11.07 -10.53 -6.08
CA LYS A 33 12.29 -9.70 -6.04
C LYS A 33 12.32 -8.71 -4.87
N ILE A 34 11.86 -9.15 -3.70
CA ILE A 34 11.85 -8.38 -2.45
C ILE A 34 12.56 -9.16 -1.34
N SER A 35 13.09 -8.46 -0.34
CA SER A 35 13.72 -9.14 0.81
C SER A 35 12.67 -9.69 1.78
N LEU A 36 13.00 -10.80 2.44
CA LEU A 36 12.15 -11.37 3.48
C LEU A 36 11.95 -10.41 4.66
N SER A 37 13.00 -9.69 5.04
CA SER A 37 12.94 -8.65 6.09
C SER A 37 11.91 -7.57 5.75
N ARG A 38 11.88 -7.10 4.49
CA ARG A 38 10.94 -6.08 4.04
C ARG A 38 9.50 -6.57 4.04
N ILE A 39 9.27 -7.86 3.74
CA ILE A 39 7.92 -8.47 3.85
C ILE A 39 7.46 -8.42 5.31
N VAL A 40 8.29 -8.90 6.22
CA VAL A 40 7.95 -8.98 7.66
C VAL A 40 7.77 -7.59 8.25
N GLU A 41 8.68 -6.66 7.94
CA GLU A 41 8.59 -5.27 8.37
C GLU A 41 7.29 -4.60 7.90
N ASN A 42 6.94 -4.74 6.62
CA ASN A 42 5.69 -4.19 6.09
C ASN A 42 4.45 -4.78 6.77
N TYR A 43 4.46 -6.08 7.07
CA TYR A 43 3.35 -6.75 7.74
C TYR A 43 3.23 -6.30 9.20
N LEU A 44 4.33 -6.24 9.95
CA LEU A 44 4.33 -5.72 11.31
C LEU A 44 3.86 -4.26 11.32
N ASN A 45 4.37 -3.45 10.39
CA ASN A 45 3.96 -2.06 10.25
C ASN A 45 2.46 -1.92 9.92
N SER A 46 1.87 -2.81 9.12
CA SER A 46 0.43 -2.74 8.84
C SER A 46 -0.44 -3.13 10.03
N LEU A 47 0.09 -3.91 10.98
CA LEU A 47 -0.58 -4.26 12.23
C LEU A 47 -0.44 -3.17 13.30
N THR A 48 0.70 -2.50 13.34
CA THR A 48 1.05 -1.52 14.39
C THR A 48 0.89 -0.07 13.97
N SER A 49 0.67 0.20 12.68
CA SER A 49 0.25 1.53 12.24
C SER A 49 -1.12 1.77 12.83
N ASP A 50 -1.16 2.48 13.96
CA ASP A 50 -2.39 2.96 14.56
C ASP A 50 -3.28 3.57 13.48
N LYS A 51 -4.58 3.36 13.62
CA LYS A 51 -5.65 3.96 12.80
C LYS A 51 -5.73 5.49 13.01
N GLU A 52 -4.62 6.14 13.36
CA GLU A 52 -4.55 7.57 13.47
C GLU A 52 -4.53 8.18 12.07
N ASN A 53 -5.72 8.66 11.73
CA ASN A 53 -6.12 9.39 10.53
C ASN A 53 -6.70 8.49 9.44
N ASN A 54 -8.00 8.68 9.22
CA ASN A 54 -8.81 8.28 8.08
C ASN A 54 -8.32 8.86 6.74
N HIS A 55 -7.00 8.98 6.54
CA HIS A 55 -6.39 9.19 5.25
C HIS A 55 -5.95 7.82 4.76
N ILE A 56 -6.71 7.27 3.81
CA ILE A 56 -6.29 6.11 3.02
C ILE A 56 -4.88 6.42 2.53
N GLN A 57 -3.87 5.72 3.05
CA GLN A 57 -2.50 5.84 2.57
C GLN A 57 -2.44 5.18 1.20
N ILE A 58 -2.77 5.96 0.17
CA ILE A 58 -2.66 5.55 -1.22
C ILE A 58 -1.17 5.42 -1.53
N SER A 59 -0.74 4.23 -1.97
CA SER A 59 0.64 3.99 -2.42
C SER A 59 1.10 5.09 -3.40
N PRO A 60 2.36 5.57 -3.34
CA PRO A 60 2.87 6.57 -4.28
C PRO A 60 2.62 6.21 -5.75
N PHE A 61 2.67 4.91 -6.06
CA PHE A 61 2.32 4.40 -7.39
C PHE A 61 0.84 4.65 -7.74
N VAL A 62 -0.09 4.29 -6.85
CA VAL A 62 -1.53 4.53 -7.07
C VAL A 62 -1.85 6.04 -7.09
N LYS A 63 -1.13 6.84 -6.30
CA LYS A 63 -1.25 8.31 -6.33
C LYS A 63 -0.80 8.88 -7.68
N SER A 64 0.24 8.31 -8.30
CA SER A 64 0.67 8.68 -9.65
C SER A 64 -0.33 8.29 -10.75
N LEU A 65 -1.19 7.30 -10.51
CA LEU A 65 -2.29 6.98 -11.42
C LEU A 65 -3.42 8.01 -11.33
N SER A 66 -3.64 8.60 -10.15
CA SER A 66 -4.63 9.66 -9.94
C SER A 66 -4.14 11.06 -10.31
N SER A 67 -2.83 11.27 -10.45
CA SER A 67 -2.28 12.59 -10.80
C SER A 67 -2.60 12.90 -12.27
N GLY A 68 -3.54 13.82 -12.49
CA GLY A 68 -3.94 14.28 -13.82
C GLY A 68 -5.45 14.29 -14.07
N ILE A 69 -6.24 13.72 -13.17
CA ILE A 69 -7.71 13.72 -13.27
C ILE A 69 -8.26 14.51 -12.09
N GLU A 70 -8.55 15.80 -12.31
CA GLU A 70 -9.30 16.62 -11.36
C GLU A 70 -10.80 16.33 -11.57
N ILE A 71 -11.41 15.68 -10.58
CA ILE A 71 -12.86 15.46 -10.58
C ILE A 71 -13.52 16.72 -10.00
N PRO A 72 -14.48 17.33 -10.71
CA PRO A 72 -15.24 18.47 -10.20
C PRO A 72 -15.88 18.14 -8.84
N ALA A 73 -15.94 19.12 -7.94
CA ALA A 73 -16.50 18.93 -6.60
C ALA A 73 -17.99 18.52 -6.62
N ASP A 74 -18.69 18.82 -7.71
CA ASP A 74 -20.09 18.55 -7.99
C ASP A 74 -20.30 17.36 -8.94
N TYR A 75 -19.27 16.55 -9.22
CA TYR A 75 -19.39 15.41 -10.12
C TYR A 75 -20.32 14.32 -9.57
N ASP A 76 -21.50 14.17 -10.19
CA ASP A 76 -22.46 13.13 -9.87
C ASP A 76 -22.20 11.85 -10.69
N TYR A 77 -21.35 10.97 -10.15
CA TYR A 77 -21.03 9.69 -10.77
C TYR A 77 -22.26 8.79 -11.00
N LYS A 78 -23.35 8.98 -10.24
CA LYS A 78 -24.55 8.14 -10.37
C LYS A 78 -25.33 8.52 -11.62
N LYS A 79 -25.44 9.82 -11.88
CA LYS A 79 -26.09 10.36 -13.08
C LYS A 79 -25.35 9.93 -14.34
N ASP A 80 -24.04 10.16 -14.39
CA ASP A 80 -23.19 9.78 -15.53
C ASP A 80 -23.29 8.28 -15.85
N ARG A 81 -23.35 7.45 -14.80
CA ARG A 81 -23.54 6.00 -14.95
C ARG A 81 -24.92 5.64 -15.48
N ALA A 82 -25.97 6.32 -15.03
CA ALA A 82 -27.34 6.09 -15.52
C ALA A 82 -27.44 6.46 -17.00
N ASP A 83 -26.94 7.63 -17.38
CA ASP A 83 -26.92 8.12 -18.77
C ASP A 83 -26.15 7.15 -19.69
N TYR A 84 -25.00 6.64 -19.23
CA TYR A 84 -24.23 5.63 -19.97
C TYR A 84 -25.02 4.32 -20.18
N LEU A 85 -25.71 3.82 -19.15
CA LEU A 85 -26.49 2.60 -19.27
C LEU A 85 -27.70 2.77 -20.20
N GLU A 86 -28.37 3.93 -20.15
CA GLU A 86 -29.44 4.25 -21.09
C GLU A 86 -28.95 4.34 -22.53
N GLN A 87 -27.78 4.93 -22.76
CA GLN A 87 -27.17 4.98 -24.10
C GLN A 87 -26.71 3.60 -24.59
N LYS A 88 -26.17 2.76 -23.70
CA LYS A 88 -25.71 1.40 -24.05
C LYS A 88 -26.87 0.47 -24.43
N HIS A 89 -28.03 0.69 -23.85
CA HIS A 89 -29.24 -0.13 -24.07
C HIS A 89 -30.24 0.50 -25.05
N LYS A 90 -29.86 1.59 -25.72
CA LYS A 90 -30.47 2.06 -26.97
C LYS A 90 -29.90 1.31 -28.17
#